data_AF-A0A8T4PPG4-F1
#
_entry.id   AF-A0A8T4PPG4-F1
#
_cell.length_a   1.000
_cell.length_b   1.000
_cell.length_c   1.000
_cell.angle_alpha   90.00
_cell.angle_beta   90.00
_cell.angle_gamma   90.00
#
_symmetry.space_group_name_H-M   'P 1'
#
loop_
_entity.id
_entity.type
_entity.pdbx_description
1 polymer ?
#
loop_
_entity_poly.entity_id
_entity_poly.type
_entity_poly.pdbx_seq_one_letter_code
_entity_poly.pdbx_strand_id
1 'polypeptide(L)'
;MKKKKIIKRSKKRTMLQIVKRAGHAEFYDERKVYGSCFFACRNAHLSEKEAEEICKKVSAAATKWIKTKKSVSSNDIFRMLINELKKHNEDAAFLYETHRDIS
;
A
#
# COMPACT_ATOMS: atom_id res chain seq x y z
N MET A 1 -8.40 -40.95 17.50
CA MET A 1 -7.82 -40.01 16.51
C MET A 1 -8.10 -38.56 16.94
N LYS A 2 -7.08 -37.80 17.37
CA LYS A 2 -7.25 -36.39 17.80
C LYS A 2 -7.10 -35.46 16.58
N LYS A 3 -8.18 -34.77 16.17
CA LYS A 3 -8.15 -33.77 15.09
C LYS A 3 -7.33 -32.56 15.54
N LYS A 4 -6.18 -32.31 14.90
CA LYS A 4 -5.37 -31.09 15.09
C LYS A 4 -6.17 -29.89 14.57
N LYS A 5 -6.53 -28.98 15.48
CA LYS A 5 -7.15 -27.69 15.19
C LYS A 5 -6.08 -26.82 14.49
N ILE A 6 -6.24 -26.59 13.18
CA ILE A 6 -5.37 -25.69 12.42
C ILE A 6 -5.67 -24.27 12.91
N ILE A 7 -4.76 -23.73 13.71
CA ILE A 7 -4.81 -22.34 14.18
C ILE A 7 -4.57 -21.46 12.95
N LYS A 8 -5.60 -20.76 12.47
CA LYS A 8 -5.48 -19.73 11.42
C LYS A 8 -4.48 -18.68 11.91
N ARG A 9 -3.28 -18.63 11.30
CA ARG A 9 -2.26 -17.63 11.61
C ARG A 9 -2.85 -16.23 11.37
N SER A 10 -3.18 -15.53 12.45
CA SER A 10 -3.50 -14.11 12.41
C SER A 10 -2.32 -13.37 11.77
N LYS A 11 -2.59 -12.66 10.67
CA LYS A 11 -1.59 -11.91 9.90
C LYS A 11 -0.92 -10.91 10.86
N LYS A 12 0.35 -11.15 11.19
CA LYS A 12 1.14 -10.36 12.15
C LYS A 12 1.08 -8.89 11.72
N ARG A 13 0.32 -8.05 12.46
CA ARG A 13 0.30 -6.60 12.27
C ARG A 13 1.71 -6.10 12.50
N THR A 14 2.35 -5.60 11.45
CA THR A 14 3.69 -5.06 11.55
C THR A 14 3.55 -3.75 12.33
N MET A 15 4.15 -3.65 13.53
CA MET A 15 4.03 -2.51 14.45
C MET A 15 4.80 -1.28 13.96
N LEU A 16 4.47 -0.79 12.76
CA LEU A 16 5.09 0.38 12.16
C LEU A 16 4.14 1.56 12.33
N GLN A 17 4.60 2.53 13.12
CA GLN A 17 3.88 3.75 13.45
C GLN A 17 4.04 4.75 12.30
N ILE A 18 2.95 5.05 11.60
CA ILE A 18 2.87 6.11 10.60
C ILE A 18 2.46 7.40 11.31
N VAL A 19 3.19 8.47 11.06
CA VAL A 19 2.84 9.82 11.54
C VAL A 19 2.07 10.55 10.43
N LYS A 20 0.78 10.83 10.65
CA LYS A 20 -0.05 11.64 9.74
C LYS A 20 0.24 13.13 9.93
N ARG A 21 -0.11 13.95 8.93
CA ARG A 21 0.21 15.40 8.84
C ARG A 21 -0.28 16.27 10.02
N ALA A 22 -1.25 15.80 10.80
CA ALA A 22 -1.81 16.52 11.96
C ALA A 22 -1.35 15.96 13.32
N GLY A 23 -0.21 15.26 13.38
CA GLY A 23 0.32 14.69 14.63
C GLY A 23 -0.35 13.39 15.09
N HIS A 24 -1.41 12.94 14.42
CA HIS A 24 -2.03 11.65 14.67
C HIS A 24 -1.14 10.50 14.17
N ALA A 25 -0.86 9.54 15.06
CA ALA A 25 -0.18 8.31 14.70
C ALA A 25 -1.20 7.21 14.39
N GLU A 26 -1.00 6.51 13.28
CA GLU A 26 -1.78 5.33 12.92
C GLU A 26 -0.84 4.18 12.55
N PHE A 27 -1.27 2.94 12.78
CA PHE A 27 -0.51 1.79 12.31
C PHE A 27 -0.59 1.67 10.78
N TYR A 28 0.51 1.27 10.16
CA TYR A 28 0.53 0.91 8.75
C TYR A 28 -0.47 -0.20 8.43
N ASP A 29 -1.32 0.06 7.44
CA ASP A 29 -2.23 -0.92 6.85
C ASP A 29 -1.95 -1.03 5.34
N GLU A 30 -1.40 -2.18 4.95
CA GLU A 30 -1.15 -2.51 3.54
C GLU A 30 -2.41 -2.44 2.68
N ARG A 31 -3.60 -2.63 3.26
CA ARG A 31 -4.89 -2.61 2.53
C ARG A 31 -5.22 -1.21 2.05
N LYS A 32 -4.86 -0.18 2.81
CA LYS A 32 -5.03 1.22 2.42
C LYS A 32 -4.14 1.56 1.22
N VAL A 33 -2.90 1.06 1.24
CA VAL A 33 -1.99 1.17 0.09
C VAL A 33 -2.58 0.48 -1.12
N TYR A 34 -2.95 -0.80 -0.99
CA TYR A 34 -3.53 -1.58 -2.08
C TYR A 34 -4.75 -0.88 -2.69
N GLY A 35 -5.72 -0.47 -1.87
CA GLY A 35 -6.93 0.19 -2.34
C GLY A 35 -6.65 1.49 -3.08
N SER A 36 -5.74 2.32 -2.55
CA SER A 36 -5.35 3.57 -3.20
C SER A 36 -4.68 3.35 -4.56
N CYS A 37 -3.76 2.39 -4.67
CA CYS A 37 -3.09 2.06 -5.92
C CYS A 37 -4.06 1.42 -6.92
N PHE A 38 -4.97 0.57 -6.44
CA PHE A 38 -5.94 -0.11 -7.29
C PHE A 38 -6.86 0.91 -7.95
N PHE A 39 -7.39 1.86 -7.18
CA PHE A 39 -8.21 2.94 -7.72
C PHE A 39 -7.47 3.74 -8.81
N ALA A 40 -6.21 4.10 -8.59
CA ALA A 40 -5.41 4.78 -9.61
C ALA A 40 -5.18 3.92 -10.87
N CYS A 41 -4.91 2.62 -10.71
CA CYS A 41 -4.78 1.70 -11.85
C CYS A 41 -6.09 1.58 -12.63
N ARG A 42 -7.24 1.54 -11.94
CA ARG A 42 -8.56 1.49 -12.59
C ARG A 42 -8.87 2.79 -13.34
N ASN A 43 -8.50 3.95 -12.80
CA ASN A 43 -8.65 5.23 -13.48
C ASN A 43 -7.70 5.36 -14.68
N ALA A 44 -6.56 4.69 -14.66
CA ALA A 44 -5.67 4.54 -15.81
C ALA A 44 -6.19 3.50 -16.83
N HIS A 45 -7.43 3.04 -16.68
CA HIS A 45 -8.09 2.09 -17.59
C HIS A 45 -7.42 0.71 -17.72
N LEU A 46 -6.54 0.33 -16.78
CA LEU A 46 -6.00 -1.03 -16.73
C LEU A 46 -7.14 -2.03 -16.52
N SER A 47 -6.99 -3.29 -16.92
CA SER A 47 -7.93 -4.36 -16.53
C SER A 47 -7.85 -4.66 -15.03
N GLU A 48 -8.85 -5.36 -14.49
CA GLU A 48 -8.88 -5.66 -13.05
C GLU A 48 -7.68 -6.51 -12.68
N LYS A 49 -7.41 -7.53 -13.48
CA LYS A 49 -6.27 -8.43 -13.33
C LYS A 49 -4.94 -7.68 -13.32
N GLU A 50 -4.71 -6.78 -14.28
CA GLU A 50 -3.48 -5.97 -14.34
C GLU A 50 -3.35 -5.06 -13.12
N ALA A 51 -4.44 -4.39 -12.73
CA ALA A 51 -4.47 -3.54 -11.54
C ALA A 51 -4.12 -4.35 -10.28
N GLU A 52 -4.69 -5.55 -10.11
CA GLU A 52 -4.37 -6.42 -8.99
C GLU A 52 -2.89 -6.83 -8.97
N GLU A 53 -2.33 -7.21 -10.12
CA GLU A 53 -0.93 -7.64 -10.24
C GLU A 53 0.04 -6.52 -9.86
N ILE A 54 -0.20 -5.30 -10.35
CA ILE A 54 0.60 -4.12 -10.01
C ILE A 54 0.44 -3.80 -8.52
N CYS A 55 -0.79 -3.76 -8.00
CA CYS A 55 -1.03 -3.40 -6.61
C CYS A 55 -0.45 -4.41 -5.62
N LYS A 56 -0.44 -5.71 -5.96
CA LYS A 56 0.24 -6.75 -5.16
C LYS A 56 1.75 -6.48 -5.09
N LYS A 57 2.39 -6.10 -6.20
CA LYS A 57 3.83 -5.77 -6.25
C LYS A 57 4.14 -4.51 -5.45
N VAL A 58 3.41 -3.43 -5.70
CA VAL A 58 3.60 -2.12 -5.04
C VAL A 58 3.37 -2.22 -3.53
N SER A 59 2.28 -2.87 -3.08
CA SER A 59 2.00 -3.03 -1.65
C SER A 59 3.02 -3.92 -0.93
N ALA A 60 3.55 -4.95 -1.60
CA ALA A 60 4.65 -5.76 -1.07
C ALA A 60 5.95 -4.94 -0.93
N ALA A 61 6.30 -4.15 -1.94
CA ALA A 61 7.46 -3.25 -1.92
C ALA A 61 7.33 -2.21 -0.80
N ALA A 62 6.14 -1.59 -0.67
CA ALA A 62 5.82 -0.66 0.40
C ALA A 62 6.02 -1.29 1.78
N THR A 63 5.45 -2.47 1.99
CA THR A 63 5.56 -3.19 3.26
C THR A 63 7.02 -3.53 3.59
N LYS A 64 7.82 -3.92 2.59
CA LYS A 64 9.26 -4.18 2.76
C LYS A 64 10.00 -2.91 3.13
N TRP A 65 9.72 -1.79 2.46
CA TRP A 65 10.37 -0.51 2.72
C TRP A 65 10.02 0.05 4.10
N ILE A 66 8.74 0.07 4.50
CA ILE A 66 8.31 0.59 5.80
C ILE A 66 8.94 -0.22 6.94
N LYS A 67 9.11 -1.54 6.80
CA LYS A 67 9.80 -2.38 7.78
C LYS A 67 11.24 -1.97 8.09
N THR A 68 11.88 -1.22 7.20
CA THR A 68 13.25 -0.70 7.41
C THR A 68 13.28 0.63 8.17
N LYS A 69 12.12 1.21 8.51
CA LYS A 69 11.98 2.54 9.08
C LYS A 69 11.44 2.45 10.51
N LYS A 70 11.90 3.35 11.39
CA LYS A 70 11.37 3.48 12.76
C LYS A 70 10.03 4.20 12.78
N SER A 71 9.91 5.26 11.99
CA SER A 71 8.69 6.02 11.76
C SER A 71 8.71 6.54 10.32
N VAL A 72 7.53 6.72 9.74
CA VAL A 72 7.38 7.21 8.36
C VAL A 72 6.19 8.15 8.29
N SER A 73 6.32 9.26 7.56
CA SER A 73 5.18 10.14 7.32
C SER A 73 4.31 9.62 6.17
N SER A 74 3.03 9.97 6.17
CA SER A 74 2.15 9.67 5.01
C SER A 74 2.71 10.27 3.71
N ASN A 75 3.42 11.38 3.78
CA ASN A 75 4.04 12.03 2.63
C ASN A 75 5.20 11.21 2.05
N ASP A 76 6.00 10.56 2.91
CA ASP A 76 7.09 9.69 2.46
C ASP A 76 6.55 8.39 1.85
N ILE A 77 5.49 7.83 2.45
CA ILE A 77 4.78 6.68 1.87
C ILE A 77 4.26 7.05 0.49
N PHE A 78 3.59 8.19 0.35
CA PHE A 78 3.05 8.65 -0.92
C PHE A 78 4.12 8.80 -2.00
N ARG A 79 5.25 9.46 -1.69
CA ARG A 79 6.38 9.60 -2.63
C ARG A 79 6.96 8.25 -3.05
N MET A 80 7.11 7.34 -2.09
CA MET A 80 7.59 5.98 -2.36
C MET A 80 6.61 5.22 -3.27
N LEU A 81 5.30 5.33 -3.03
CA LEU A 81 4.28 4.68 -3.86
C LEU A 81 4.24 5.22 -5.29
N ILE A 82 4.39 6.54 -5.50
CA ILE A 82 4.50 7.11 -6.85
C ILE A 82 5.71 6.52 -7.56
N ASN A 83 6.88 6.53 -6.91
CA ASN A 83 8.11 6.01 -7.52
C ASN A 83 8.01 4.52 -7.84
N GLU A 84 7.30 3.74 -7.02
CA GLU A 84 7.09 2.32 -7.29
C GLU A 84 6.05 2.09 -8.40
N LEU A 85 4.95 2.86 -8.43
CA LEU A 85 3.95 2.80 -9.50
C LEU A 85 4.56 3.18 -10.85
N LYS A 86 5.41 4.22 -10.93
CA LYS A 86 6.09 4.65 -12.17
C LYS A 86 6.90 3.51 -12.82
N LYS A 87 7.40 2.55 -12.04
CA LYS A 87 8.12 1.37 -12.57
C LYS A 87 7.21 0.35 -13.25
N HIS A 88 5.91 0.40 -12.99
CA HIS A 88 4.93 -0.56 -13.48
C HIS A 88 3.98 0.04 -14.50
N ASN A 89 3.52 1.27 -14.28
CA ASN A 89 2.65 1.99 -15.19
C ASN A 89 2.71 3.50 -14.90
N GLU A 90 3.13 4.29 -15.89
CA GLU A 90 3.33 5.73 -15.75
C GLU A 90 2.01 6.49 -15.58
N ASP A 91 0.97 6.12 -16.32
CA ASP A 91 -0.36 6.75 -16.26
C ASP A 91 -1.02 6.54 -14.90
N ALA A 92 -0.97 5.32 -14.36
CA ALA A 92 -1.47 5.02 -13.03
C ALA A 92 -0.72 5.82 -11.95
N ALA A 93 0.58 6.01 -12.12
CA ALA A 93 1.36 6.84 -11.20
C ALA A 93 1.00 8.32 -11.31
N PHE A 94 0.81 8.84 -12.53
CA PHE A 94 0.38 10.21 -12.78
C PHE A 94 -1.00 10.48 -12.16
N LEU A 95 -1.95 9.57 -12.37
CA LEU A 95 -3.27 9.66 -11.77
C LEU A 95 -3.19 9.54 -10.24
N TYR A 96 -2.40 8.62 -9.70
CA TYR A 96 -2.18 8.52 -8.25
C TYR A 96 -1.59 9.81 -7.65
N GLU A 97 -0.63 10.42 -8.34
CA GLU A 97 0.02 11.67 -7.94
C GLU A 97 -0.97 12.85 -7.96
N THR A 98 -1.84 12.89 -8.97
CA THR A 98 -2.82 13.97 -9.19
C THR A 98 -4.06 13.84 -8.31
N HIS A 99 -4.47 12.62 -7.92
CA HIS A 99 -5.68 12.35 -7.13
C HIS A 99 -5.54 12.60 -5.62
N ARG A 100 -4.61 13.47 -5.20
CA ARG A 100 -4.14 13.62 -3.82
C ARG A 100 -5.13 14.29 -2.85
N ASP A 101 -6.42 14.20 -3.12
CA ASP A 101 -7.51 14.83 -2.36
C ASP A 101 -8.72 13.90 -2.15
N ILE A 102 -8.50 12.60 -1.98
CA ILE A 102 -9.55 11.68 -1.50
C ILE A 102 -9.01 10.81 -0.36
N SER A 103 -8.97 11.36 0.86
CA SER A 103 -9.14 10.66 2.14
C SER A 103 -8.94 11.60 3.33
#